data_AF-A0A3B0UUE3-F1
#
_entry.id   AF-A0A3B0UUE3-F1
#
_cell.length_a   1.000
_cell.length_b   1.000
_cell.length_c   1.000
_cell.angle_alpha   90.00
_cell.angle_beta   90.00
_cell.angle_gamma   90.00
#
_symmetry.space_group_name_H-M   'P 1'
#
loop_
_entity.id
_entity.type
_entity.pdbx_description
1 polymer ?
#
loop_
_entity_poly.entity_id
_entity_poly.type
_entity_poly.pdbx_seq_one_letter_code
_entity_poly.pdbx_strand_id
1 'polypeptide(L)'
;MNRYPTPLFILLGLAIGIGLGLAVGWVFWPTQFTDANPAVLDDNYRRDYLLLIADGYALDNSLAVAQQRIDDLGEDGSQFMLSVLI
;
A
#
# COMPACT_ATOMS: atom_id res chain seq x y z
N MET A 1 19.41 -36.70 -42.36
CA MET A 1 19.35 -36.99 -40.91
C MET A 1 19.39 -35.66 -40.17
N ASN A 2 18.26 -34.97 -40.04
CA ASN A 2 18.22 -33.66 -39.38
C ASN A 2 18.33 -33.88 -37.87
N ARG A 3 19.54 -33.69 -37.32
CA ARG A 3 19.75 -33.69 -35.88
C ARG A 3 19.07 -32.44 -35.32
N TYR A 4 17.93 -32.63 -34.66
CA TYR A 4 17.31 -31.54 -33.89
C TYR A 4 18.37 -30.98 -32.94
N PRO A 5 18.66 -29.67 -33.00
CA PRO A 5 19.74 -29.11 -32.23
C PRO A 5 19.32 -29.17 -30.75
N THR A 6 20.05 -29.97 -29.99
CA THR A 6 19.98 -30.09 -28.53
C THR A 6 19.82 -28.75 -27.77
N PRO A 7 20.39 -27.59 -28.19
CA PRO A 7 20.14 -26.31 -27.50
C PRO A 7 18.69 -25.84 -27.53
N LEU A 8 17.88 -26.28 -28.49
CA LEU A 8 16.46 -25.90 -28.55
C LEU A 8 15.71 -26.38 -27.31
N PHE A 9 15.99 -27.61 -26.85
CA PHE A 9 15.36 -28.16 -25.64
C PHE A 9 15.79 -27.42 -24.37
N ILE A 10 17.03 -26.95 -24.32
CA ILE A 10 17.54 -26.17 -23.18
C ILE A 10 16.85 -24.80 -23.12
N LEU A 11 16.74 -24.12 -24.27
CA LEU A 11 16.05 -22.83 -24.36
C LEU A 11 14.56 -22.95 -24.01
N LEU A 12 13.92 -24.04 -24.44
CA LEU A 12 12.51 -24.29 -24.15
C LEU A 12 12.29 -24.56 -22.66
N GLY A 13 13.17 -25.34 -22.02
CA GLY A 13 13.14 -25.56 -20.57
C GLY A 13 13.37 -24.27 -19.77
N LEU A 14 14.31 -23.43 -20.21
CA LEU A 14 14.59 -22.13 -19.59
C LEU A 14 13.38 -21.19 -19.70
N ALA A 15 12.79 -21.07 -20.89
CA ALA A 15 11.63 -20.22 -21.13
C ALA A 15 10.41 -20.65 -20.29
N ILE A 16 10.17 -21.97 -20.20
CA ILE A 16 9.11 -22.52 -19.34
C ILE A 16 9.41 -22.25 -17.87
N GLY A 17 10.64 -22.48 -17.40
CA GLY A 17 11.02 -22.25 -16.01
C GLY A 17 10.86 -20.79 -15.58
N ILE A 18 11.30 -19.85 -16.41
CA ILE A 18 11.13 -18.41 -16.16
C ILE A 18 9.65 -18.02 -16.20
N GLY A 19 8.91 -18.49 -17.21
CA GLY A 19 7.48 -18.21 -17.34
C GLY A 19 6.68 -18.70 -16.14
N LEU A 20 6.96 -19.91 -15.64
CA LEU A 20 6.33 -20.46 -14.46
C LEU A 20 6.76 -19.74 -13.18
N GLY A 21 8.05 -19.40 -13.02
CA GLY A 21 8.54 -18.65 -11.86
C GLY A 21 7.90 -17.26 -11.75
N LEU A 22 7.76 -16.55 -12.88
CA LEU A 22 7.09 -15.25 -12.96
C LEU A 22 5.58 -15.39 -12.75
N ALA A 23 4.93 -16.38 -13.36
CA ALA A 23 3.51 -16.61 -13.16
C ALA A 23 3.19 -16.92 -11.70
N VAL A 24 4.03 -17.73 -11.03
CA VAL A 24 3.88 -18.02 -9.61
C VAL A 24 4.11 -16.76 -8.77
N GLY A 25 5.21 -16.03 -9.02
CA GLY A 25 5.53 -14.80 -8.29
C GLY A 25 4.49 -13.69 -8.44
N TRP A 26 3.80 -13.62 -9.59
CA TRP A 26 2.83 -12.56 -9.90
C TRP A 26 1.38 -12.92 -9.54
N VAL A 27 0.98 -14.19 -9.68
CA VAL A 27 -0.42 -14.64 -9.43
C VAL A 27 -0.63 -15.09 -8.00
N PHE A 28 0.34 -15.78 -7.39
CA PHE A 28 0.20 -16.26 -6.00
C PHE A 28 0.58 -15.21 -4.96
N TRP A 29 1.41 -14.24 -5.34
CA TRP A 29 1.74 -13.10 -4.51
C TRP A 29 1.18 -11.83 -5.15
N PRO A 30 -0.15 -11.58 -5.05
CA PRO A 30 -0.63 -10.26 -5.37
C PRO A 30 0.13 -9.30 -4.45
N THR A 31 0.93 -8.40 -5.03
CA THR A 31 1.44 -7.23 -4.33
C THR A 31 0.25 -6.31 -4.11
N GLN A 32 -0.63 -6.74 -3.22
CA GLN A 32 -1.54 -5.85 -2.57
C GLN A 32 -0.60 -4.89 -1.86
N PHE A 33 -0.51 -3.64 -2.32
CA PHE A 33 -0.09 -2.54 -1.47
C PHE A 33 -1.16 -2.38 -0.40
N THR A 34 -1.38 -3.43 0.39
CA THR A 34 -2.11 -3.37 1.63
C THR A 34 -1.20 -2.57 2.53
N ASP A 35 -1.68 -1.39 2.88
CA ASP A 35 -1.09 -0.49 3.86
C ASP A 35 -0.17 0.62 3.33
N ALA A 36 -0.66 1.40 2.36
CA ALA A 36 -0.68 2.86 2.56
C ALA A 36 -1.86 3.24 3.50
N ASN A 37 -1.99 2.50 4.60
CA ASN A 37 -3.05 2.66 5.57
C ASN A 37 -2.52 3.66 6.61
N PRO A 38 -3.14 4.85 6.73
CA PRO A 38 -2.74 5.85 7.73
C PRO A 38 -2.78 5.30 9.16
N ALA A 39 -3.48 4.19 9.41
CA ALA A 39 -3.50 3.52 10.72
C ALA A 39 -2.20 2.78 11.07
N VAL A 40 -1.34 2.46 10.09
CA VAL A 40 -0.03 1.79 10.30
C VAL A 40 1.12 2.81 10.42
N LEU A 41 0.82 4.10 10.26
CA LEU A 41 1.78 5.17 10.57
C LEU A 41 2.10 5.14 12.06
N ASP A 42 3.40 5.10 12.35
CA ASP A 42 3.99 5.37 13.67
C ASP A 42 3.30 6.59 14.31
N ASP A 43 3.04 6.55 15.62
CA ASP A 43 2.34 7.60 16.38
C ASP A 43 2.85 9.00 16.03
N ASN A 44 4.14 9.13 15.73
CA ASN A 44 4.77 10.39 15.34
C ASN A 44 4.22 10.95 14.02
N TYR A 45 4.02 10.12 12.99
CA TYR A 45 3.47 10.57 11.71
C TYR A 45 1.96 10.85 11.77
N ARG A 46 1.23 10.19 12.69
CA ARG A 46 -0.19 10.51 12.92
C ARG A 46 -0.38 11.92 13.47
N ARG A 47 0.56 12.43 14.28
CA ARG A 47 0.54 13.82 14.75
C ARG A 47 0.70 14.81 13.61
N ASP A 48 1.68 14.59 12.74
CA ASP A 48 1.93 15.46 11.59
C ASP A 48 0.75 15.46 10.61
N TYR A 49 0.12 14.30 10.40
CA TYR A 49 -1.07 14.19 9.57
C TYR A 49 -2.29 14.89 10.18
N LEU A 50 -2.47 14.84 11.51
CA LEU A 50 -3.53 15.58 12.21
C LEU A 50 -3.38 17.10 12.05
N LEU A 51 -2.14 17.62 12.12
CA LEU A 51 -1.87 19.03 11.86
C LEU A 51 -2.21 19.42 10.42
N LEU A 52 -1.96 18.54 9.45
CA LEU A 52 -2.33 18.77 8.05
C LEU A 52 -3.86 18.80 7.86
N ILE A 53 -4.60 17.96 8.57
CA ILE A 53 -6.07 17.99 8.57
C ILE A 53 -6.58 19.31 9.18
N ALA A 54 -5.97 19.76 10.28
CA ALA A 54 -6.33 21.02 10.92
C ALA A 54 -6.05 22.24 10.02
N ASP A 55 -4.93 22.25 9.31
CA ASP A 55 -4.59 23.30 8.34
C ASP A 55 -5.54 23.29 7.13
N GLY A 56 -5.87 22.10 6.62
CA GLY A 56 -6.88 21.93 5.58
C GLY A 56 -8.27 22.42 6.01
N TYR A 57 -8.66 22.16 7.26
CA TYR A 57 -9.89 22.71 7.83
C TYR A 57 -9.83 24.24 7.96
N ALA A 58 -8.71 24.81 8.39
CA ALA A 58 -8.55 26.26 8.49
C ALA A 58 -8.71 26.96 7.13
N LEU A 59 -8.33 26.29 6.04
CA LEU A 59 -8.44 26.81 4.68
C LEU A 59 -9.83 26.61 4.05
N ASP A 60 -10.43 25.43 4.20
CA ASP A 60 -11.70 25.07 3.54
C ASP A 60 -12.94 25.29 4.44
N ASN A 61 -12.73 25.45 5.76
CA ASN A 61 -13.74 25.58 6.81
C ASN A 61 -14.81 24.46 6.81
N SER A 62 -14.47 23.32 6.22
CA SER A 62 -15.38 22.19 6.01
C SER A 62 -15.20 21.14 7.10
N LEU A 63 -16.06 21.20 8.12
CA LEU A 63 -15.98 20.30 9.26
C LEU A 63 -16.26 18.84 8.87
N ALA A 64 -17.15 18.63 7.89
CA ALA A 64 -17.50 17.29 7.41
C ALA A 64 -16.30 16.58 6.76
N VAL A 65 -15.47 17.31 6.00
CA VAL A 65 -14.28 16.76 5.34
C VAL A 65 -13.18 16.47 6.35
N ALA A 66 -13.01 17.33 7.36
CA ALA A 66 -12.06 17.10 8.43
C ALA A 66 -12.42 15.87 9.27
N GLN A 67 -13.71 15.73 9.63
CA GLN A 67 -14.20 14.59 10.40
C GLN A 67 -14.00 13.27 9.66
N GLN A 68 -14.34 13.23 8.36
CA GLN A 68 -14.14 12.04 7.54
C GLN A 68 -12.66 11.61 7.50
N ARG A 69 -11.73 12.56 7.37
CA ARG A 69 -10.28 12.27 7.37
C ARG A 69 -9.74 11.80 8.72
N ILE A 70 -10.36 12.25 9.83
CA ILE A 70 -10.05 11.80 11.18
C ILE A 70 -10.61 10.39 11.43
N ASP A 71 -11.77 10.06 10.89
CA ASP A 71 -12.35 8.73 10.98
C ASP A 71 -11.57 7.71 10.12
N ASP A 72 -11.06 8.15 8.96
CA ASP A 72 -10.18 7.36 8.08
C ASP A 72 -8.77 7.09 8.68
N LEU A 73 -8.38 7.83 9.73
CA LEU A 73 -7.13 7.67 10.46
C LEU A 73 -7.12 6.43 11.37
N GLY A 74 -8.28 5.79 11.60
CA GLY A 74 -8.44 4.55 12.35
C GLY A 74 -9.58 4.60 13.37
N GLU A 75 -9.93 3.44 13.94
CA GLU A 75 -11.05 3.25 14.89
C GLU A 75 -10.95 4.16 16.14
N ASP A 76 -9.74 4.67 16.44
CA ASP A 76 -9.44 5.58 17.54
C ASP A 76 -9.08 7.03 17.10
N GLY A 77 -9.30 7.42 15.85
CA GLY A 77 -8.87 8.73 15.32
C GLY A 77 -9.36 9.93 16.15
N SER A 78 -10.60 9.86 16.64
CA SER A 78 -11.17 10.86 17.56
C SER A 78 -10.48 10.87 18.94
N GLN A 79 -10.14 9.70 19.48
CA GLN A 79 -9.42 9.57 20.75
C GLN A 79 -7.97 10.06 20.65
N PHE A 80 -7.33 9.79 19.51
CA PHE A 80 -5.98 10.27 19.21
C PHE A 80 -5.92 11.79 19.06
N MET A 81 -6.93 12.40 18.43
CA MET A 81 -7.02 13.87 18.38
C MET A 81 -7.09 14.49 19.79
N LEU A 82 -7.85 13.87 20.71
CA LEU A 82 -7.92 14.32 22.10
C LEU A 82 -6.57 14.19 22.82
N SER A 83 -5.77 13.15 22.54
CA SER A 83 -4.45 12.99 23.18
C SER A 83 -3.36 13.93 22.64
N VAL A 84 -3.58 14.55 21.48
CA VAL A 84 -2.65 15.54 20.90
C VAL A 84 -2.96 16.96 21.39
N LEU A 85 -4.23 17.26 21.68
CA LEU A 85 -4.70 18.61 22.01
C LEU A 85 -4.71 18.93 23.52
N ILE A 86 -4.64 17.92 24.39
CA ILE A 86 -4.72 18.05 25.85
C ILE A 86 -3.39 17.59 26.47
#